data_AF-A0A7S1REX3-F1
#
_entry.id   AF-A0A7S1REX3-F1
#
_cell.length_a   1.000
_cell.length_b   1.000
_cell.length_c   1.000
_cell.angle_alpha   90.00
_cell.angle_beta   90.00
_cell.angle_gamma   90.00
#
_symmetry.space_group_name_H-M   'P 1'
#
loop_
_entity.id
_entity.type
_entity.pdbx_description
1 polymer ?
#
loop_
_entity_poly.entity_id
_entity_poly.type
_entity_poly.pdbx_seq_one_letter_code
_entity_poly.pdbx_strand_id
1 'polypeptide(L)'
;AFDGFDIQKVARYGPGKVTALLNSSAQGAESIVKNRAKIASVLSNAEECLKVAEEFGSLSDYVWSFVGGRPRQNRWKQRKDIPNDTEDARLMSRDMKRRGFSFVGPTV
;
A
#
# COMPACT_ATOMS: atom_id res chain seq x y z
N ALA A 1 6.60 12.34 7.22
CA ALA A 1 7.25 11.22 7.95
C ALA A 1 8.03 10.25 7.05
N PHE A 2 7.48 9.83 5.90
CA PHE A 2 8.10 8.87 4.98
C PHE A 2 8.63 9.52 3.69
N ASP A 3 9.34 10.65 3.80
CA ASP A 3 9.91 11.41 2.67
C ASP A 3 8.95 11.62 1.47
N GLY A 4 7.71 12.00 1.77
CA GLY A 4 6.68 12.24 0.74
C GLY A 4 6.22 10.99 0.00
N PHE A 5 6.44 9.80 0.56
CA PHE A 5 6.19 8.49 -0.07
C PHE A 5 7.00 8.28 -1.36
N ASP A 6 8.16 8.90 -1.46
CA ASP A 6 9.16 8.60 -2.48
C ASP A 6 9.62 7.14 -2.33
N ILE A 7 9.14 6.28 -3.22
CA ILE A 7 9.34 4.83 -3.16
C ILE A 7 10.83 4.46 -3.11
N GLN A 8 11.66 5.17 -3.88
CA GLN A 8 13.11 4.93 -3.95
C GLN A 8 13.81 5.26 -2.63
N LYS A 9 13.39 6.33 -1.95
CA LYS A 9 13.94 6.70 -0.64
C LYS A 9 13.44 5.77 0.46
N VAL A 10 12.14 5.48 0.48
CA VAL A 10 11.50 4.66 1.52
C VAL A 10 12.03 3.22 1.48
N ALA A 11 12.23 2.64 0.29
CA ALA A 11 12.80 1.30 0.12
C ALA A 11 14.24 1.17 0.68
N ARG A 12 14.94 2.28 0.91
CA ARG A 12 16.32 2.30 1.44
C ARG A 12 16.39 2.56 2.94
N TYR A 13 15.25 2.65 3.62
CA TYR A 13 15.24 2.93 5.05
C TYR A 13 15.85 1.78 5.85
N GLY A 14 16.88 2.09 6.63
CA GLY A 14 17.47 1.15 7.57
C GLY A 14 16.76 1.08 8.93
N PRO A 15 17.19 0.17 9.82
CA PRO A 15 16.61 -0.01 11.16
C PRO A 15 16.59 1.27 12.01
N GLY A 16 17.60 2.14 11.85
CA GLY A 16 17.66 3.43 12.55
C GLY A 16 16.50 4.36 12.21
N LYS A 17 16.08 4.39 10.93
CA LYS A 17 14.93 5.20 10.50
C LYS A 17 13.62 4.65 11.05
N VAL A 18 13.46 3.32 11.11
CA VAL A 18 12.29 2.68 11.74
C VAL A 18 12.19 3.06 13.23
N THR A 19 13.30 2.99 13.97
CA THR A 19 13.36 3.41 15.38
C THR A 19 13.04 4.90 15.53
N ALA A 20 13.58 5.76 14.66
CA ALA A 20 13.28 7.18 14.68
C ALA A 20 11.79 7.47 14.43
N LEU A 21 11.16 6.76 13.49
CA LEU A 21 9.72 6.88 13.19
C LEU A 21 8.84 6.39 14.35
N LEU A 22 9.25 5.33 15.05
CA LEU A 22 8.55 4.87 16.26
C LEU A 22 8.63 5.90 17.39
N ASN A 23 9.78 6.55 17.52
CA ASN A 23 10.08 7.46 18.63
C ASN A 23 9.73 8.92 18.35
N SER A 24 9.40 9.29 17.11
CA SER A 24 9.08 10.69 16.77
C SER A 24 7.95 11.22 17.64
N SER A 25 8.21 12.32 18.34
CA SER A 25 7.25 13.04 19.18
C SER A 25 6.38 13.95 18.31
N ALA A 26 5.08 13.99 18.60
CA ALA A 26 4.06 14.71 17.83
C ALA A 26 4.12 16.25 17.93
N GLN A 27 5.27 16.82 18.32
CA GLN A 27 5.44 18.27 18.40
C GLN A 27 5.97 18.78 17.05
N GLY A 28 5.07 19.25 16.20
CA GLY A 28 5.36 19.99 14.97
C GLY A 28 5.59 19.17 13.69
N ALA A 29 5.66 17.84 13.77
CA ALA A 29 5.77 16.96 12.61
C ALA A 29 4.59 15.98 12.53
N GLU A 30 4.10 15.72 11.31
CA GLU A 30 3.02 14.77 10.97
C GLU A 30 2.98 13.57 11.92
N SER A 31 1.92 13.46 12.71
CA SER A 31 1.71 12.34 13.62
C SER A 31 1.43 11.08 12.81
N ILE A 32 2.30 10.07 12.95
CA ILE A 32 2.07 8.73 12.39
C ILE A 32 1.61 7.76 13.47
N VAL A 33 0.88 6.72 13.06
CA VAL A 33 0.51 5.61 13.94
C VAL A 33 1.80 4.86 14.35
N LYS A 34 2.09 4.86 15.66
CA LYS A 34 3.29 4.22 16.25
C LYS A 34 3.15 2.71 16.36
N ASN A 35 2.94 2.04 15.22
CA ASN A 35 2.87 0.60 15.13
C ASN A 35 4.04 0.08 14.30
N ARG A 36 4.91 -0.72 14.92
CA ARG A 36 6.13 -1.25 14.30
C ARG A 36 5.84 -2.06 13.05
N ALA A 37 4.80 -2.89 13.06
CA ALA A 37 4.43 -3.71 11.90
C ALA A 37 3.94 -2.86 10.73
N LYS A 38 3.14 -1.82 10.98
CA LYS A 38 2.69 -0.88 9.94
C LYS A 38 3.85 -0.06 9.35
N ILE A 39 4.77 0.40 10.19
CA ILE A 39 5.96 1.12 9.71
C ILE A 39 6.82 0.17 8.85
N ALA A 40 7.13 -1.03 9.36
CA ALA A 40 7.91 -2.01 8.60
C ALA A 40 7.25 -2.38 7.26
N SER A 41 5.92 -2.50 7.24
CA SER A 41 5.15 -2.75 6.02
C SER A 41 5.34 -1.68 4.96
N VAL A 42 5.41 -0.39 5.34
CA VAL A 42 5.66 0.69 4.38
C VAL A 42 7.01 0.52 3.67
N LEU A 43 8.03 0.06 4.39
CA LEU A 43 9.37 -0.17 3.83
C LEU A 43 9.36 -1.39 2.90
N SER A 44 8.85 -2.53 3.37
CA SER A 44 8.79 -3.74 2.54
C SER A 44 7.93 -3.52 1.29
N ASN A 45 6.80 -2.84 1.43
CA ASN A 45 5.93 -2.55 0.30
C ASN A 45 6.60 -1.59 -0.69
N ALA A 46 7.44 -0.66 -0.25
CA ALA A 46 8.20 0.20 -1.16
C ALA A 46 9.20 -0.61 -1.99
N GLU A 47 9.88 -1.60 -1.39
CA GLU A 47 10.73 -2.54 -2.13
C GLU A 47 9.93 -3.33 -3.17
N GLU A 48 8.76 -3.87 -2.80
CA GLU A 48 7.92 -4.63 -3.74
C GLU A 48 7.31 -3.75 -4.83
N CYS A 49 7.01 -2.48 -4.56
CA CYS A 49 6.61 -1.52 -5.59
C CYS A 49 7.68 -1.34 -6.68
N LEU A 50 8.96 -1.36 -6.31
CA LEU A 50 10.05 -1.25 -7.29
C LEU A 50 10.11 -2.49 -8.19
N LYS A 51 9.98 -3.68 -7.61
CA LYS A 51 9.98 -4.95 -8.39
C LYS A 51 8.77 -5.04 -9.31
N VAL A 52 7.59 -4.64 -8.84
CA VAL A 52 6.38 -4.57 -9.65
C VAL A 52 6.54 -3.55 -10.79
N ALA A 53 7.11 -2.38 -10.52
CA ALA A 53 7.34 -1.39 -11.56
C ALA A 53 8.32 -1.90 -12.64
N GLU A 54 9.32 -2.69 -12.27
CA GLU A 54 10.22 -3.34 -13.22
C GLU A 54 9.51 -4.40 -14.09
N GLU A 55 8.63 -5.22 -13.50
CA GLU A 55 7.90 -6.28 -14.22
C GLU A 55 6.74 -5.76 -15.08
N PHE A 56 6.00 -4.77 -14.59
CA PHE A 56 4.76 -4.27 -15.23
C PHE A 56 4.94 -2.91 -15.92
N GLY A 57 6.14 -2.35 -15.91
CA GLY A 57 6.45 -1.00 -16.42
C GLY A 57 6.14 0.11 -15.41
N SER A 58 5.05 -0.01 -14.64
CA SER A 58 4.77 0.89 -13.51
C SER A 58 3.86 0.26 -12.47
N LEU A 59 3.88 0.81 -11.24
CA LEU A 59 2.91 0.45 -10.20
C LEU A 59 1.48 0.77 -10.64
N SER A 60 1.30 1.85 -11.41
CA SER A 60 0.00 2.26 -11.94
C SER A 60 -0.57 1.19 -12.87
N ASP A 61 0.22 0.75 -13.86
CA ASP A 61 -0.22 -0.26 -14.83
C ASP A 61 -0.56 -1.59 -14.15
N TYR A 62 0.24 -1.98 -13.17
CA TYR A 62 -0.05 -3.14 -12.33
C TYR A 62 -1.40 -3.03 -11.63
N VAL A 63 -1.67 -1.94 -10.89
CA VAL A 63 -2.95 -1.77 -10.17
C VAL A 63 -4.14 -1.68 -11.14
N TRP A 64 -3.98 -0.96 -12.26
CA TRP A 64 -5.04 -0.81 -13.26
C TRP A 64 -5.36 -2.11 -14.01
N SER A 65 -4.41 -3.05 -14.10
CA SER A 65 -4.63 -4.35 -14.74
C SER A 65 -5.78 -5.15 -14.11
N PHE A 66 -5.98 -5.03 -12.79
CA PHE A 66 -7.03 -5.75 -12.05
C PHE A 66 -8.46 -5.29 -12.39
N VAL A 67 -8.61 -4.11 -12.99
CA VAL A 67 -9.91 -3.56 -13.40
C VAL A 67 -9.99 -3.36 -14.93
N GLY A 68 -9.07 -3.95 -15.68
CA GLY A 68 -9.02 -3.81 -17.15
C GLY A 68 -8.75 -2.38 -17.62
N GLY A 69 -8.00 -1.60 -16.83
CA GLY A 69 -7.60 -0.24 -17.18
C GLY A 69 -8.72 0.82 -17.13
N ARG A 70 -9.89 0.51 -16.56
CA ARG A 70 -11.03 1.43 -16.51
C ARG A 70 -11.74 1.42 -15.15
N PRO A 71 -12.21 2.57 -14.66
CA PRO A 71 -12.99 2.61 -13.42
C PRO A 71 -14.26 1.78 -13.55
N ARG A 72 -14.62 1.05 -12.49
CA ARG A 72 -15.92 0.39 -12.37
C ARG A 72 -16.95 1.34 -11.77
N GLN A 73 -17.92 1.78 -12.58
CA GLN A 73 -19.07 2.55 -12.11
C GLN A 73 -20.21 1.60 -11.72
N ASN A 74 -20.41 1.42 -10.42
CA ASN A 74 -21.49 0.60 -9.89
C ASN A 74 -22.83 1.33 -9.86
N ARG A 75 -23.95 0.60 -9.70
CA ARG A 75 -25.32 1.14 -9.61
C ARG A 75 -26.03 0.73 -8.31
N TRP A 76 -25.32 0.79 -7.19
CA TRP A 76 -25.86 0.49 -5.86
C TRP A 76 -26.89 1.54 -5.45
N LYS A 77 -28.02 1.13 -4.87
CA LYS A 77 -29.12 2.04 -4.50
C LYS A 77 -29.09 2.41 -3.03
N GLN A 78 -28.59 1.51 -2.18
CA GLN A 78 -28.52 1.68 -0.74
C GLN A 78 -27.13 1.33 -0.22
N ARG A 79 -26.72 1.92 0.91
CA ARG A 79 -25.43 1.64 1.54
C ARG A 79 -25.20 0.14 1.82
N LYS A 80 -26.26 -0.59 2.18
CA LYS A 80 -26.21 -2.04 2.44
C LYS A 80 -25.91 -2.88 1.19
N ASP A 81 -26.09 -2.32 0.00
CA ASP A 81 -25.83 -2.99 -1.28
C ASP A 81 -24.35 -2.90 -1.66
N ILE A 82 -23.58 -2.03 -0.98
CA ILE A 82 -22.14 -1.85 -1.21
C ILE A 82 -21.41 -2.99 -0.48
N PRO A 83 -20.71 -3.88 -1.19
CA PRO A 83 -19.98 -4.96 -0.54
C PRO A 83 -18.71 -4.42 0.14
N ASN A 84 -18.22 -5.13 1.17
CA ASN A 84 -16.97 -4.78 1.86
C ASN A 84 -15.71 -5.10 1.05
N ASP A 85 -15.84 -5.94 0.02
CA ASP A 85 -14.80 -6.27 -0.94
C ASP A 85 -15.42 -6.62 -2.31
N THR A 86 -14.57 -6.81 -3.31
CA THR A 86 -14.99 -7.25 -4.66
C THR A 86 -14.08 -8.37 -5.13
N GLU A 87 -14.45 -9.05 -6.23
CA GLU A 87 -13.58 -10.09 -6.77
C GLU A 87 -12.23 -9.51 -7.25
N ASP A 88 -12.24 -8.33 -7.87
CA ASP A 88 -11.02 -7.64 -8.27
C ASP A 88 -10.13 -7.32 -7.05
N ALA A 89 -10.72 -6.85 -5.95
CA ALA A 89 -9.98 -6.60 -4.71
C ALA A 89 -9.40 -7.89 -4.10
N ARG A 90 -10.13 -9.02 -4.18
CA ARG A 90 -9.61 -10.33 -3.77
C ARG A 90 -8.47 -10.81 -4.65
N LEU A 91 -8.56 -10.62 -5.96
CA LEU A 91 -7.50 -10.95 -6.91
C LEU A 91 -6.25 -10.12 -6.64
N MET A 92 -6.40 -8.80 -6.53
CA MET A 92 -5.31 -7.88 -6.22
C MET A 92 -4.67 -8.18 -4.87
N SER A 93 -5.47 -8.37 -3.81
CA SER A 93 -4.96 -8.71 -2.47
C SER A 93 -4.15 -10.02 -2.48
N ARG A 94 -4.65 -11.05 -3.17
CA ARG A 94 -3.95 -12.34 -3.29
C ARG A 94 -2.61 -12.18 -4.01
N ASP A 95 -2.59 -11.45 -5.11
CA ASP A 95 -1.37 -11.26 -5.90
C ASP A 95 -0.33 -10.40 -5.16
N MET A 96 -0.75 -9.28 -4.58
CA MET A 96 0.13 -8.43 -3.77
C MET A 96 0.74 -9.20 -2.58
N LYS A 97 -0.07 -10.01 -1.86
CA LYS A 97 0.48 -10.86 -0.78
C LYS A 97 1.49 -11.87 -1.30
N ARG A 98 1.24 -12.49 -2.45
CA ARG A 98 2.17 -13.43 -3.09
C ARG A 98 3.49 -12.75 -3.44
N ARG A 99 3.44 -11.48 -3.82
CA ARG A 99 4.59 -10.64 -4.15
C ARG A 99 5.31 -10.06 -2.93
N GLY A 100 4.86 -10.36 -1.70
CA GLY A 100 5.54 -9.91 -0.47
C GLY A 100 4.97 -8.62 0.14
N PHE A 101 3.95 -8.02 -0.47
CA PHE A 101 3.26 -6.89 0.17
C PHE A 101 2.57 -7.34 1.46
N SER A 102 2.54 -6.45 2.44
CA SER A 102 1.86 -6.64 3.72
C SER A 102 0.83 -5.54 3.95
N PHE A 103 -0.15 -5.80 4.83
CA PHE A 103 -1.29 -4.89 5.09
C PHE A 103 -2.17 -4.57 3.86
N VAL A 104 -2.24 -5.49 2.88
CA VAL A 104 -3.00 -5.35 1.63
C VAL A 104 -4.17 -6.35 1.57
N GLY A 105 -5.05 -6.32 2.58
CA GLY A 105 -6.26 -7.16 2.61
C GLY A 105 -7.28 -6.73 1.53
N PRO A 106 -8.24 -7.58 1.16
CA PRO A 106 -9.22 -7.25 0.11
C PRO A 106 -10.21 -6.14 0.49
N THR A 107 -10.24 -5.73 1.76
CA THR A 107 -11.06 -4.62 2.30
C THR A 107 -10.24 -3.35 2.56
N VAL A 108 -8.91 -3.45 2.50
CA VAL A 108 -7.98 -2.31 2.69
C VAL A 108 -7.89 -1.52 1.39
#